data_AF-A0A7J2NJM4-F1
#
_entry.id   AF-A0A7J2NJM4-F1
#
_cell.length_a   1.000
_cell.length_b   1.000
_cell.length_c   1.000
_cell.angle_alpha   90.00
_cell.angle_beta   90.00
_cell.angle_gamma   90.00
#
_symmetry.space_group_name_H-M   'P 1'
#
loop_
_entity.id
_entity.type
_entity.pdbx_description
1 polymer ?
#
loop_
_entity_poly.entity_id
_entity_poly.type
_entity_poly.pdbx_seq_one_letter_code
_entity_poly.pdbx_strand_id
1 'polypeptide(L)'
;MDQERPVNSCGGFELTKRKYYFSTKDLAIIALLSALGGALSTYVGYLGNLVNHVIGVPFGAGQFLAGLHIIWIMLVLGITKKKGTGILAGFLKGTIELFLGGTHGVVIVIVSSVQGLLADVFLFSDRAKEQRSFVRYSVAGGISAASNVVIFQIFFFAGVPVLLIVMLSMLAFASGIIFGGLLTIQLLESLEGSGVVPSRNGIIVDQPKGDYDRTQGAHALRRRRIAVISSVMFLGLFTIGGAYYFTSVYSLPGNDTVEIYGHVENSYDFYYGDLSEHEVTINAELIGSVTYVSPRNYTGIPLSIVVGVANPLDGSESVVVSANDGYSAVFQLSDIINDDQ
;
A
#
# COMPACT_ATOMS: atom_id res chain seq x y z
N MET A 1 -79.58 -35.12 -14.02
CA MET A 1 -78.85 -34.65 -15.22
C MET A 1 -78.00 -33.46 -14.80
N ASP A 2 -77.11 -33.60 -13.82
CA ASP A 2 -75.78 -34.29 -13.90
C ASP A 2 -74.94 -33.60 -14.98
N GLN A 3 -74.20 -32.51 -14.70
CA GLN A 3 -73.06 -32.36 -13.79
C GLN A 3 -71.92 -33.36 -14.08
N GLU A 4 -71.19 -33.11 -15.17
CA GLU A 4 -69.85 -33.65 -15.36
C GLU A 4 -68.82 -32.53 -15.15
N ARG A 5 -68.19 -32.55 -13.96
CA ARG A 5 -66.80 -32.13 -13.81
C ARG A 5 -65.92 -33.30 -14.25
N PRO A 6 -64.82 -33.02 -14.94
CA PRO A 6 -63.53 -33.46 -14.40
C PRO A 6 -62.45 -32.39 -14.63
N VAL A 7 -61.31 -32.31 -13.96
CA VAL A 7 -60.69 -32.93 -12.78
C VAL A 7 -59.54 -31.95 -12.48
N ASN A 8 -59.50 -31.35 -11.28
CA ASN A 8 -58.26 -30.75 -10.80
C ASN A 8 -57.30 -31.89 -10.48
N SER A 9 -56.16 -31.97 -11.15
CA SER A 9 -54.94 -32.56 -10.58
C SER A 9 -53.75 -32.44 -11.53
N CYS A 10 -52.98 -31.38 -11.35
CA CYS A 10 -51.54 -31.50 -11.21
C CYS A 10 -51.09 -30.18 -10.57
N GLY A 11 -51.05 -30.18 -9.23
CA GLY A 11 -50.32 -29.19 -8.48
C GLY A 11 -48.85 -29.32 -8.83
N GLY A 12 -48.45 -28.68 -9.93
CA GLY A 12 -47.06 -28.37 -10.19
C GLY A 12 -46.60 -27.51 -9.03
N PHE A 13 -45.79 -28.09 -8.15
CA PHE A 13 -44.99 -27.33 -7.21
C PHE A 13 -44.14 -26.40 -8.07
N GLU A 14 -44.62 -25.16 -8.32
CA GLU A 14 -43.75 -24.08 -8.78
C GLU A 14 -42.72 -23.93 -7.66
N LEU A 15 -41.60 -24.64 -7.82
CA LEU A 15 -40.38 -24.36 -7.10
C LEU A 15 -40.06 -22.91 -7.43
N THR A 16 -40.51 -22.00 -6.57
CA THR A 16 -40.18 -20.58 -6.59
C THR A 16 -38.68 -20.51 -6.76
N LYS A 17 -38.23 -20.26 -8.00
CA LYS A 17 -36.82 -20.37 -8.38
C LYS A 17 -36.12 -19.31 -7.56
N ARG A 18 -35.43 -19.70 -6.47
CA ARG A 18 -34.73 -18.75 -5.59
C ARG A 18 -33.82 -17.90 -6.49
N LYS A 19 -34.16 -16.62 -6.65
CA LYS A 19 -33.33 -15.68 -7.38
C LYS A 19 -32.11 -15.40 -6.53
N TYR A 20 -31.02 -16.13 -6.77
CA TYR A 20 -29.74 -15.87 -6.16
C TYR A 20 -29.26 -14.47 -6.54
N TYR A 21 -28.80 -13.69 -5.56
CA TYR A 21 -28.30 -12.34 -5.79
C TYR A 21 -27.07 -12.36 -6.71
N PHE A 22 -26.17 -13.32 -6.52
CA PHE A 22 -25.06 -13.60 -7.43
C PHE A 22 -25.34 -14.82 -8.31
N SER A 23 -25.03 -14.70 -9.60
CA SER A 23 -25.03 -15.84 -10.52
C SER A 23 -23.75 -16.65 -10.34
N THR A 24 -23.76 -17.93 -10.74
CA THR A 24 -22.56 -18.77 -10.84
C THR A 24 -21.46 -18.09 -11.66
N LYS A 25 -21.86 -17.38 -12.73
CA LYS A 25 -20.93 -16.58 -13.54
C LYS A 25 -20.27 -15.46 -12.73
N ASP A 26 -21.02 -14.78 -11.87
CA ASP A 26 -20.49 -13.68 -11.07
C ASP A 26 -19.50 -14.20 -10.03
N LEU A 27 -19.83 -15.31 -9.34
CA LEU A 27 -18.93 -15.97 -8.40
C LEU A 27 -17.64 -16.43 -9.09
N ALA A 28 -17.74 -17.02 -10.28
CA ALA A 28 -16.56 -17.45 -11.04
C ALA A 28 -15.65 -16.26 -11.39
N ILE A 29 -16.22 -15.13 -11.82
CA ILE A 29 -15.44 -13.92 -12.14
C ILE A 29 -14.76 -13.36 -10.90
N ILE A 30 -15.48 -13.30 -9.77
CA ILE A 30 -14.93 -12.86 -8.48
C ILE A 30 -13.75 -13.75 -8.11
N ALA A 31 -13.91 -15.07 -8.16
CA ALA A 31 -12.87 -16.02 -7.80
C ALA A 31 -11.64 -15.91 -8.70
N LEU A 32 -11.83 -15.93 -10.03
CA LEU A 32 -10.73 -15.91 -11.00
C LEU A 32 -9.90 -14.63 -10.91
N LEU A 33 -10.56 -13.47 -10.92
CA LEU A 33 -9.85 -12.18 -10.86
C LEU A 33 -9.25 -11.90 -9.47
N SER A 34 -9.87 -12.39 -8.40
CA SER A 34 -9.27 -12.29 -7.05
C SER A 34 -8.04 -13.17 -6.93
N ALA A 35 -8.04 -14.37 -7.53
CA ALA A 35 -6.88 -15.25 -7.57
C ALA A 35 -5.72 -14.65 -8.37
N LEU A 36 -6.01 -14.16 -9.57
CA LEU A 36 -5.03 -13.43 -10.39
C LEU A 36 -4.49 -12.20 -9.65
N GLY A 37 -5.39 -11.43 -9.04
CA GLY A 37 -5.05 -10.22 -8.32
C GLY A 37 -4.22 -10.47 -7.07
N GLY A 38 -4.52 -11.53 -6.31
CA GLY A 38 -3.76 -11.90 -5.12
C GLY A 38 -2.34 -12.33 -5.48
N ALA A 39 -2.20 -13.20 -6.49
CA ALA A 39 -0.90 -13.65 -6.97
C ALA A 39 -0.04 -12.51 -7.53
N LEU A 40 -0.62 -11.66 -8.39
CA LEU A 40 0.13 -10.55 -9.00
C LEU A 40 0.42 -9.43 -8.01
N SER A 41 -0.44 -9.22 -7.00
CA SER A 41 -0.20 -8.21 -5.96
C SER A 41 1.03 -8.52 -5.12
N THR A 42 1.33 -9.80 -4.86
CA THR A 42 2.58 -10.18 -4.18
C THR A 42 3.81 -9.66 -4.95
N TYR A 43 3.83 -9.82 -6.28
CA TYR A 43 4.90 -9.31 -7.13
C TYR A 43 4.94 -7.78 -7.19
N VAL A 44 3.77 -7.12 -7.21
CA VAL A 44 3.71 -5.64 -7.15
C VAL A 44 4.30 -5.13 -5.83
N GLY A 45 4.07 -5.84 -4.71
CA GLY A 45 4.69 -5.53 -3.42
C GLY A 45 6.22 -5.61 -3.49
N TYR A 46 6.77 -6.68 -4.06
CA TYR A 46 8.22 -6.80 -4.27
C TYR A 46 8.78 -5.73 -5.20
N LEU A 47 8.05 -5.39 -6.27
CA LEU A 47 8.44 -4.32 -7.19
C LEU A 47 8.45 -2.96 -6.48
N GLY A 48 7.48 -2.69 -5.61
CA GLY A 48 7.46 -1.49 -4.77
C GLY A 48 8.67 -1.39 -3.86
N ASN A 49 9.10 -2.49 -3.25
CA ASN A 49 10.30 -2.54 -2.42
C ASN A 49 11.58 -2.31 -3.24
N LEU A 50 11.67 -2.89 -4.43
CA LEU A 50 12.79 -2.65 -5.35
C LEU A 50 12.86 -1.16 -5.73
N VAL A 51 11.73 -0.54 -6.04
CA VAL A 51 11.67 0.90 -6.38
C VAL A 51 12.11 1.77 -5.20
N ASN A 52 11.68 1.46 -3.97
CA ASN A 52 12.16 2.15 -2.77
C ASN A 52 13.69 2.07 -2.64
N HIS A 53 14.26 0.87 -2.86
CA HIS A 53 15.70 0.64 -2.75
C HIS A 53 16.49 1.38 -3.85
N VAL A 54 16.04 1.33 -5.10
CA VAL A 54 16.73 1.98 -6.24
C VAL A 54 16.70 3.51 -6.14
N ILE A 55 15.57 4.09 -5.70
CA ILE A 55 15.42 5.55 -5.58
C ILE A 55 16.06 6.06 -4.27
N GLY A 56 16.47 5.18 -3.36
CA GLY A 56 17.06 5.55 -2.07
C GLY A 56 16.06 6.19 -1.10
N VAL A 57 14.76 6.04 -1.36
CA VAL A 57 13.70 6.59 -0.52
C VAL A 57 13.13 5.46 0.32
N PRO A 58 13.38 5.45 1.64
CA PRO A 58 13.00 4.34 2.51
C PRO A 58 11.47 4.17 2.61
N PHE A 59 10.70 5.24 2.37
CA PHE A 59 9.25 5.23 2.48
C PHE A 59 8.58 5.96 1.32
N GLY A 60 7.73 5.24 0.58
CA GLY A 60 6.68 5.86 -0.25
C GLY A 60 6.82 5.75 -1.76
N ALA A 61 7.99 5.41 -2.31
CA ALA A 61 8.14 5.27 -3.76
C ALA A 61 7.28 4.10 -4.30
N GLY A 62 7.08 3.04 -3.51
CA GLY A 62 6.13 1.96 -3.80
C GLY A 62 4.67 2.42 -3.94
N GLN A 63 4.27 3.57 -3.38
CA GLN A 63 2.90 4.08 -3.53
C GLN A 63 2.58 4.55 -4.96
N PHE A 64 3.61 4.77 -5.79
CA PHE A 64 3.45 4.94 -7.23
C PHE A 64 2.73 3.75 -7.89
N LEU A 65 2.91 2.54 -7.36
CA LEU A 65 2.31 1.30 -7.86
C LEU A 65 1.03 0.90 -7.09
N ALA A 66 0.60 1.70 -6.11
CA ALA A 66 -0.55 1.38 -5.25
C ALA A 66 -1.82 1.07 -6.06
N GLY A 67 -2.06 1.80 -7.15
CA GLY A 67 -3.22 1.59 -8.02
C GLY A 67 -3.25 0.24 -8.73
N LEU A 68 -2.12 -0.44 -8.91
CA LEU A 68 -2.07 -1.77 -9.52
C LEU A 68 -2.68 -2.86 -8.62
N HIS A 69 -2.71 -2.66 -7.30
CA HIS A 69 -3.39 -3.59 -6.40
C HIS A 69 -4.92 -3.50 -6.53
N ILE A 70 -5.44 -2.34 -6.93
CA ILE A 70 -6.87 -2.02 -6.98
C ILE A 70 -7.53 -2.45 -8.29
N ILE A 71 -6.75 -2.57 -9.36
CA ILE A 71 -7.25 -2.86 -10.72
C ILE A 71 -8.15 -4.10 -10.76
N TRP A 72 -7.78 -5.16 -10.04
CA TRP A 72 -8.50 -6.44 -10.01
C TRP A 72 -9.88 -6.30 -9.38
N ILE A 73 -9.95 -5.62 -8.24
CA ILE A 73 -11.20 -5.34 -7.52
C ILE A 73 -12.13 -4.50 -8.41
N MET A 74 -11.59 -3.47 -9.05
CA MET A 74 -12.34 -2.57 -9.94
C MET A 74 -12.83 -3.28 -11.21
N LEU A 75 -12.05 -4.22 -11.77
CA LEU A 75 -12.48 -5.07 -12.88
C LEU A 75 -13.65 -5.97 -12.47
N VAL A 76 -13.56 -6.64 -11.32
CA VAL A 76 -14.65 -7.49 -10.82
C VAL A 76 -15.93 -6.66 -10.65
N LEU A 77 -15.83 -5.48 -10.05
CA LEU A 77 -16.95 -4.54 -9.91
C LEU A 77 -17.54 -4.13 -11.26
N GLY A 78 -16.68 -3.78 -12.23
CA GLY A 78 -17.11 -3.33 -13.54
C GLY A 78 -17.72 -4.40 -14.44
N ILE A 79 -17.38 -5.67 -14.22
CA ILE A 79 -17.95 -6.81 -14.95
C ILE A 79 -19.25 -7.29 -14.28
N THR A 80 -19.26 -7.46 -12.96
CA THR A 80 -20.42 -7.99 -12.24
C THR A 80 -21.54 -6.96 -12.07
N LYS A 81 -21.19 -5.67 -11.94
CA LYS A 81 -22.10 -4.54 -11.74
C LYS A 81 -23.07 -4.73 -10.56
N LYS A 82 -22.61 -5.39 -9.49
CA LYS A 82 -23.41 -5.67 -8.27
C LYS A 82 -22.75 -5.05 -7.05
N LYS A 83 -23.58 -4.55 -6.14
CA LYS A 83 -23.13 -3.99 -4.87
C LYS A 83 -22.67 -5.11 -3.95
N GLY A 84 -21.57 -4.90 -3.23
CA GLY A 84 -21.01 -5.88 -2.31
C GLY A 84 -20.06 -6.86 -3.00
N THR A 85 -19.85 -6.70 -4.31
CA THR A 85 -18.86 -7.52 -5.02
C THR A 85 -17.43 -7.09 -4.67
N GLY A 86 -17.21 -5.79 -4.49
CA GLY A 86 -15.90 -5.20 -4.22
C GLY A 86 -15.33 -5.71 -2.91
N ILE A 87 -16.13 -5.69 -1.83
CA ILE A 87 -15.68 -6.23 -0.53
C ILE A 87 -15.36 -7.73 -0.60
N LEU A 88 -16.18 -8.52 -1.31
CA LEU A 88 -15.95 -9.96 -1.47
C LEU A 88 -14.69 -10.25 -2.28
N ALA A 89 -14.48 -9.50 -3.37
CA ALA A 89 -13.27 -9.60 -4.18
C ALA A 89 -12.03 -9.17 -3.40
N GLY A 90 -12.12 -8.06 -2.64
CA GLY A 90 -11.04 -7.57 -1.79
C GLY A 90 -10.63 -8.57 -0.71
N PHE A 91 -11.60 -9.15 -0.02
CA PHE A 91 -11.36 -10.19 0.99
C PHE A 91 -10.67 -11.42 0.38
N LEU A 92 -11.21 -11.93 -0.74
CA LEU A 92 -10.66 -13.12 -1.39
C LEU A 92 -9.26 -12.87 -1.96
N LYS A 93 -9.06 -11.72 -2.63
CA LYS A 93 -7.76 -11.29 -3.16
C LYS A 93 -6.72 -11.19 -2.05
N GLY A 94 -7.06 -10.52 -0.95
CA GLY A 94 -6.15 -10.35 0.19
C GLY A 94 -5.82 -11.68 0.87
N THR A 95 -6.78 -12.59 0.95
CA THR A 95 -6.56 -13.95 1.47
C THR A 95 -5.56 -14.72 0.61
N ILE A 96 -5.68 -14.62 -0.71
CA ILE A 96 -4.77 -15.31 -1.65
C ILE A 96 -3.36 -14.70 -1.58
N GLU A 97 -3.25 -13.37 -1.49
CA GLU A 97 -1.96 -12.68 -1.34
C GLU A 97 -1.27 -13.05 -0.02
N LEU A 98 -2.03 -13.20 1.07
CA LEU A 98 -1.52 -13.70 2.34
C LEU A 98 -0.89 -15.10 2.18
N PHE A 99 -1.60 -16.04 1.55
CA PHE A 99 -1.12 -17.40 1.37
C PHE A 99 0.05 -17.53 0.38
N LEU A 100 0.20 -16.57 -0.54
CA LEU A 100 1.32 -16.54 -1.49
C LEU A 100 2.56 -15.80 -0.96
N GLY A 101 2.60 -15.48 0.33
CA GLY A 101 3.78 -14.88 0.97
C GLY A 101 3.88 -13.36 0.83
N GLY A 102 2.74 -12.66 0.80
CA GLY A 102 2.72 -11.19 0.80
C GLY A 102 3.52 -10.59 1.97
N THR A 103 4.22 -9.48 1.71
CA THR A 103 5.16 -8.83 2.65
C THR A 103 4.51 -8.23 3.89
N HIS A 104 3.18 -8.15 3.94
CA HIS A 104 2.42 -7.44 4.98
C HIS A 104 1.63 -8.38 5.92
N GLY A 105 1.80 -9.70 5.78
CA GLY A 105 1.09 -10.68 6.61
C GLY A 105 -0.43 -10.52 6.58
N VAL A 106 -1.10 -10.83 7.69
CA VAL A 106 -2.59 -10.84 7.78
C VAL A 106 -3.23 -9.47 7.51
N VAL A 107 -2.48 -8.38 7.72
CA VAL A 107 -2.96 -7.01 7.50
C VAL A 107 -3.37 -6.79 6.05
N ILE A 108 -2.78 -7.50 5.08
CA ILE A 108 -3.12 -7.36 3.66
C ILE A 108 -4.56 -7.75 3.34
N VAL A 109 -5.14 -8.66 4.13
CA VAL A 109 -6.54 -9.06 3.99
C VAL A 109 -7.45 -7.91 4.37
N ILE A 110 -7.13 -7.21 5.46
CA ILE A 110 -7.88 -6.04 5.93
C ILE A 110 -7.76 -4.90 4.92
N VAL A 111 -6.54 -4.58 4.48
CA VAL A 111 -6.28 -3.55 3.47
C VAL A 111 -7.09 -3.82 2.20
N SER A 112 -6.99 -5.04 1.65
CA SER A 112 -7.70 -5.39 0.42
C SER A 112 -9.23 -5.38 0.60
N SER A 113 -9.72 -5.76 1.78
CA SER A 113 -11.16 -5.70 2.10
C SER A 113 -11.67 -4.25 2.17
N VAL A 114 -10.90 -3.35 2.80
CA VAL A 114 -11.22 -1.91 2.87
C VAL A 114 -11.19 -1.27 1.48
N GLN A 115 -10.18 -1.58 0.68
CA GLN A 115 -10.09 -1.16 -0.73
C GLN A 115 -11.34 -1.62 -1.51
N GLY A 116 -11.75 -2.87 -1.33
CA GLY A 116 -12.96 -3.44 -1.92
C GLY A 116 -14.24 -2.74 -1.49
N LEU A 117 -14.39 -2.49 -0.19
CA LEU A 117 -15.54 -1.79 0.38
C LEU A 117 -15.65 -0.35 -0.13
N LEU A 118 -14.55 0.40 -0.13
CA LEU A 118 -14.54 1.78 -0.60
C LEU A 118 -14.89 1.84 -2.09
N ALA A 119 -14.30 0.97 -2.91
CA ALA A 119 -14.64 0.88 -4.33
C ALA A 119 -16.14 0.62 -4.54
N ASP A 120 -16.73 -0.33 -3.81
CA ASP A 120 -18.16 -0.63 -3.82
C ASP A 120 -19.03 0.59 -3.47
N VAL A 121 -18.70 1.28 -2.38
CA VAL A 121 -19.46 2.43 -1.88
C VAL A 121 -19.44 3.57 -2.90
N PHE A 122 -18.26 3.93 -3.42
CA PHE A 122 -18.11 5.05 -4.35
C PHE A 122 -18.72 4.77 -5.74
N LEU A 123 -18.70 3.52 -6.20
CA LEU A 123 -19.32 3.15 -7.48
C LEU A 123 -20.85 3.05 -7.40
N PHE A 124 -21.41 2.57 -6.28
CA PHE A 124 -22.84 2.29 -6.13
C PHE A 124 -23.59 3.23 -5.18
N SER A 125 -23.00 4.35 -4.77
CA SER A 125 -23.66 5.35 -3.90
C SER A 125 -24.93 5.97 -4.53
N ASP A 126 -25.08 5.89 -5.85
CA ASP A 126 -26.11 6.63 -6.58
C ASP A 126 -26.79 5.74 -7.64
N ARG A 127 -27.91 5.12 -7.26
CA ARG A 127 -28.62 4.07 -8.03
C ARG A 127 -29.16 4.55 -9.39
N ALA A 128 -29.27 5.87 -9.60
CA ALA A 128 -29.93 6.45 -10.77
C ALA A 128 -29.03 6.62 -12.01
N LYS A 129 -27.72 6.42 -11.90
CA LYS A 129 -26.76 6.59 -13.01
C LYS A 129 -25.96 5.30 -13.21
N GLU A 130 -26.61 4.36 -13.90
CA GLU A 130 -26.10 3.03 -14.29
C GLU A 130 -24.94 3.07 -15.31
N GLN A 131 -24.42 4.27 -15.62
CA GLN A 131 -23.40 4.48 -16.63
C GLN A 131 -22.01 4.46 -16.01
N ARG A 132 -21.07 3.76 -16.68
CA ARG A 132 -19.64 3.74 -16.37
C ARG A 132 -19.04 5.15 -16.53
N SER A 133 -19.30 6.02 -15.57
CA SER A 133 -18.74 7.35 -15.56
C SER A 133 -17.25 7.26 -15.26
N PHE A 134 -16.46 7.76 -16.20
CA PHE A 134 -15.02 7.94 -16.08
C PHE A 134 -14.60 8.50 -14.71
N VAL A 135 -15.25 9.58 -14.30
CA VAL A 135 -14.94 10.28 -13.05
C VAL A 135 -15.19 9.38 -11.85
N ARG A 136 -16.27 8.59 -11.85
CA ARG A 136 -16.58 7.68 -10.73
C ARG A 136 -15.54 6.57 -10.60
N TYR A 137 -15.11 5.97 -11.70
CA TYR A 137 -14.06 4.94 -11.67
C TYR A 137 -12.71 5.51 -11.23
N SER A 138 -12.34 6.70 -11.72
CA SER A 138 -11.11 7.39 -11.30
C SER A 138 -11.12 7.73 -9.81
N VAL A 139 -12.22 8.32 -9.31
CA VAL A 139 -12.34 8.68 -7.89
C VAL A 139 -12.41 7.43 -7.01
N ALA A 140 -13.19 6.41 -7.39
CA ALA A 140 -13.26 5.16 -6.65
C ALA A 140 -11.91 4.45 -6.61
N GLY A 141 -11.19 4.37 -7.73
CA GLY A 141 -9.83 3.82 -7.80
C GLY A 141 -8.83 4.61 -6.95
N GLY A 142 -8.88 5.94 -7.01
CA GLY A 142 -8.03 6.82 -6.22
C GLY A 142 -8.26 6.70 -4.71
N ILE A 143 -9.51 6.82 -4.25
CA ILE A 143 -9.84 6.72 -2.82
C ILE A 143 -9.51 5.32 -2.28
N SER A 144 -9.83 4.29 -3.06
CA SER A 144 -9.51 2.91 -2.66
C SER A 144 -8.00 2.71 -2.56
N ALA A 145 -7.22 3.20 -3.54
CA ALA A 145 -5.76 3.14 -3.46
C ALA A 145 -5.27 3.89 -2.22
N ALA A 146 -5.62 5.16 -2.03
CA ALA A 146 -5.16 5.98 -0.91
C ALA A 146 -5.46 5.39 0.48
N SER A 147 -6.53 4.60 0.61
CA SER A 147 -6.87 3.92 1.86
C SER A 147 -5.77 2.97 2.33
N ASN A 148 -4.93 2.43 1.44
CA ASN A 148 -3.84 1.53 1.82
C ASN A 148 -2.85 2.21 2.77
N VAL A 149 -2.47 3.46 2.49
CA VAL A 149 -1.51 4.24 3.28
C VAL A 149 -2.05 4.45 4.69
N VAL A 150 -3.33 4.83 4.79
CA VAL A 150 -3.99 5.08 6.07
C VAL A 150 -4.07 3.80 6.90
N ILE A 151 -4.49 2.68 6.30
CA ILE A 151 -4.60 1.41 7.01
C ILE A 151 -3.22 0.90 7.44
N PHE A 152 -2.22 0.97 6.57
CA PHE A 152 -0.86 0.58 6.94
C PHE A 152 -0.29 1.45 8.06
N GLN A 153 -0.56 2.75 8.07
CA GLN A 153 -0.13 3.63 9.15
C GLN A 153 -0.78 3.27 10.49
N ILE A 154 -2.06 2.87 10.49
CA ILE A 154 -2.77 2.45 11.72
C ILE A 154 -2.16 1.17 12.29
N PHE A 155 -1.83 0.19 11.46
CA PHE A 155 -1.37 -1.13 11.92
C PHE A 155 0.14 -1.20 12.19
N PHE A 156 0.96 -0.48 11.41
CA PHE A 156 2.42 -0.52 11.54
C PHE A 156 2.99 0.70 12.29
N PHE A 157 2.12 1.58 12.79
CA PHE A 157 2.39 2.70 13.72
C PHE A 157 3.80 3.29 13.61
N ALA A 158 4.15 3.84 12.44
CA ALA A 158 5.53 4.18 12.14
C ALA A 158 6.00 5.56 12.68
N GLY A 159 5.22 6.24 13.53
CA GLY A 159 5.56 7.59 14.03
C GLY A 159 5.74 8.65 12.93
N VAL A 160 5.30 8.35 11.69
CA VAL A 160 5.54 9.17 10.51
C VAL A 160 4.76 10.49 10.62
N PRO A 161 5.40 11.65 10.34
CA PRO A 161 4.72 12.94 10.28
C PRO A 161 3.44 12.92 9.45
N VAL A 162 2.38 13.54 9.97
CA VAL A 162 1.06 13.63 9.29
C VAL A 162 1.18 14.18 7.87
N LEU A 163 2.08 15.14 7.67
CA LEU A 163 2.35 15.71 6.36
C LEU A 163 2.82 14.64 5.35
N LEU A 164 3.71 13.72 5.75
CA LEU A 164 4.18 12.64 4.89
C LEU A 164 3.07 11.62 4.62
N ILE A 165 2.22 11.29 5.61
CA ILE A 165 1.07 10.40 5.41
C ILE A 165 0.12 10.99 4.36
N VAL A 166 -0.19 12.28 4.47
CA VAL A 166 -1.03 13.00 3.50
C VAL A 166 -0.38 13.01 2.12
N MET A 167 0.93 13.26 2.06
CA MET A 167 1.73 13.26 0.84
C MET A 167 1.65 11.89 0.14
N LEU A 168 1.95 10.81 0.86
CA LEU A 168 1.89 9.44 0.34
C LEU A 168 0.48 9.02 -0.07
N SER A 169 -0.54 9.46 0.68
CA SER A 169 -1.95 9.22 0.34
C SER A 169 -2.33 9.92 -0.96
N MET A 170 -1.85 11.15 -1.21
CA MET A 170 -2.05 11.84 -2.49
C MET A 170 -1.35 11.12 -3.65
N LEU A 171 -0.16 10.58 -3.42
CA LEU A 171 0.56 9.80 -4.43
C LEU A 171 -0.18 8.50 -4.76
N ALA A 172 -0.60 7.76 -3.74
CA ALA A 172 -1.42 6.55 -3.90
C ALA A 172 -2.76 6.87 -4.58
N PHE A 173 -3.38 8.01 -4.25
CA PHE A 173 -4.60 8.48 -4.89
C PHE A 173 -4.41 8.74 -6.39
N ALA A 174 -3.35 9.44 -6.78
CA ALA A 174 -3.02 9.69 -8.18
C ALA A 174 -2.72 8.39 -8.94
N SER A 175 -1.97 7.47 -8.31
CA SER A 175 -1.73 6.12 -8.82
C SER A 175 -3.04 5.35 -9.02
N GLY A 176 -3.95 5.40 -8.04
CA GLY A 176 -5.26 4.77 -8.08
C GLY A 176 -6.18 5.34 -9.16
N ILE A 177 -6.13 6.65 -9.42
CA ILE A 177 -6.83 7.26 -10.56
C ILE A 177 -6.36 6.58 -11.85
N ILE A 178 -5.04 6.52 -12.07
CA ILE A 178 -4.45 6.01 -13.32
C ILE A 178 -4.67 4.50 -13.46
N PHE A 179 -4.15 3.70 -12.54
CA PHE A 179 -4.15 2.25 -12.68
C PHE A 179 -5.46 1.61 -12.20
N GLY A 180 -6.05 2.10 -11.11
CA GLY A 180 -7.30 1.56 -10.57
C GLY A 180 -8.54 2.01 -11.32
N GLY A 181 -8.54 3.25 -11.85
CA GLY A 181 -9.68 3.82 -12.57
C GLY A 181 -9.54 3.76 -14.09
N LEU A 182 -8.57 4.50 -14.64
CA LEU A 182 -8.44 4.73 -16.09
C LEU A 182 -8.09 3.46 -16.85
N LEU A 183 -7.11 2.71 -16.34
CA LEU A 183 -6.67 1.46 -16.95
C LEU A 183 -7.77 0.39 -16.85
N THR A 184 -8.50 0.34 -15.72
CA THR A 184 -9.66 -0.56 -15.57
C THR A 184 -10.71 -0.30 -16.64
N ILE A 185 -11.07 0.96 -16.91
CA ILE A 185 -12.05 1.28 -17.96
C ILE A 185 -11.58 0.77 -19.32
N GLN A 186 -10.31 0.97 -19.66
CA GLN A 186 -9.73 0.50 -20.93
C GLN A 186 -9.74 -1.02 -21.05
N LEU A 187 -9.40 -1.71 -19.96
CA LEU A 187 -9.46 -3.17 -19.91
C LEU A 187 -10.90 -3.66 -20.08
N LEU A 188 -11.88 -3.03 -19.43
CA LEU A 188 -13.29 -3.36 -19.60
C LEU A 188 -13.77 -3.12 -21.04
N GLU A 189 -13.36 -2.02 -21.68
CA GLU A 189 -13.63 -1.72 -23.09
C GLU A 189 -13.06 -2.83 -24.00
N SER A 190 -11.81 -3.24 -23.77
CA SER A 190 -11.15 -4.30 -24.54
C SER A 190 -11.79 -5.69 -24.33
N LEU A 191 -12.16 -6.02 -23.09
CA LEU A 191 -12.83 -7.28 -22.76
C LEU A 191 -14.24 -7.38 -23.34
N GLU A 192 -14.94 -6.25 -23.50
CA GLU A 192 -16.22 -6.20 -24.19
C GLU A 192 -16.04 -6.27 -25.71
N GLY A 193 -15.05 -5.57 -26.26
CA GLY A 193 -14.75 -5.60 -27.70
C GLY A 193 -14.33 -6.98 -28.20
N SER A 194 -13.67 -7.78 -27.36
CA SER A 194 -13.30 -9.17 -27.65
C SER A 194 -14.42 -10.19 -27.45
N GLY A 195 -15.58 -9.78 -26.90
CA GLY A 195 -16.72 -10.66 -26.64
C GLY A 195 -16.56 -11.60 -25.43
N VAL A 196 -15.43 -11.55 -24.71
CA VAL A 196 -15.18 -12.34 -23.49
C VAL A 196 -16.17 -11.98 -22.38
N VAL A 197 -16.54 -10.70 -22.29
CA VAL A 197 -17.56 -10.21 -21.37
C VAL A 197 -18.78 -9.75 -22.16
N PRO A 198 -20.00 -10.24 -21.84
CA PRO A 198 -21.20 -9.79 -22.52
C PRO A 198 -21.43 -8.32 -22.23
N SER A 199 -21.50 -7.52 -23.30
CA SER A 199 -21.82 -6.10 -23.20
C SER A 199 -23.29 -5.96 -22.80
N ARG A 200 -23.56 -6.01 -21.48
CA ARG A 200 -24.92 -5.98 -20.92
C ARG A 200 -25.60 -4.63 -21.05
N ASN A 201 -24.80 -3.59 -21.28
CA ASN A 201 -25.18 -2.27 -21.76
C ASN A 201 -23.91 -1.81 -22.45
N GLY A 202 -23.96 -1.62 -23.78
CA GLY A 202 -22.86 -1.00 -24.53
C GLY A 202 -22.35 0.17 -23.71
N ILE A 203 -21.04 0.26 -23.52
CA ILE A 203 -20.44 1.37 -22.80
C ILE A 203 -20.94 2.61 -23.52
N ILE A 204 -21.83 3.36 -22.87
CA ILE A 204 -22.12 4.72 -23.28
C ILE A 204 -20.86 5.49 -22.86
N VAL A 205 -19.77 5.31 -23.61
CA VAL A 205 -18.77 6.34 -23.78
C VAL A 205 -19.44 7.34 -24.71
N ASP A 206 -20.32 8.19 -24.16
CA ASP A 206 -20.99 9.25 -24.92
C ASP A 206 -21.35 8.86 -26.37
N GLN A 207 -22.02 7.72 -26.57
CA GLN A 207 -22.64 7.46 -27.86
C GLN A 207 -24.10 7.82 -27.71
N PRO A 208 -24.51 9.02 -28.15
CA PRO A 208 -25.88 9.42 -28.00
C PRO A 208 -26.73 8.61 -28.98
N LYS A 209 -27.65 7.83 -28.44
CA LYS A 209 -28.90 7.59 -29.17
C LYS A 209 -29.64 8.93 -29.25
N GLY A 210 -29.56 9.55 -30.41
CA GLY A 210 -30.28 10.77 -30.77
C GLY A 210 -29.45 12.03 -30.63
N ASP A 211 -29.20 12.69 -31.78
CA ASP A 211 -28.98 14.13 -31.99
C ASP A 211 -28.28 14.96 -30.89
N TYR A 212 -27.32 14.38 -30.17
CA TYR A 212 -26.52 15.10 -29.18
C TYR A 212 -25.26 15.66 -29.83
N ASP A 213 -25.14 16.98 -29.67
CA ASP A 213 -24.16 17.91 -30.19
C ASP A 213 -22.71 17.38 -30.21
N ARG A 214 -22.07 17.33 -31.39
CA ARG A 214 -20.71 16.80 -31.65
C ARG A 214 -19.63 17.46 -30.78
N THR A 215 -19.93 18.60 -30.18
CA THR A 215 -19.09 19.37 -29.26
C THR A 215 -18.88 18.63 -27.92
N GLN A 216 -19.89 17.94 -27.37
CA GLN A 216 -19.79 17.34 -26.03
C GLN A 216 -18.86 16.13 -25.94
N GLY A 217 -18.81 15.27 -26.96
CA GLY A 217 -17.90 14.12 -27.01
C GLY A 217 -16.43 14.53 -27.09
N ALA A 218 -16.13 15.63 -27.79
CA ALA A 218 -14.79 16.22 -27.83
C ALA A 218 -14.36 16.76 -26.45
N HIS A 219 -15.29 17.36 -25.68
CA HIS A 219 -15.05 17.81 -24.32
C HIS A 219 -14.84 16.66 -23.33
N ALA A 220 -15.49 15.50 -23.52
CA ALA A 220 -15.29 14.31 -22.68
C ALA A 220 -13.91 13.66 -22.94
N LEU A 221 -13.51 13.49 -24.21
CA LEU A 221 -12.18 13.00 -24.57
C LEU A 221 -11.08 13.94 -24.07
N ARG A 222 -11.29 15.26 -24.19
CA ARG A 222 -10.38 16.28 -23.68
C ARG A 222 -10.26 16.23 -22.16
N ARG A 223 -11.38 16.10 -21.42
CA ARG A 223 -11.35 15.91 -19.96
C ARG A 223 -10.62 14.65 -19.54
N ARG A 224 -10.81 13.53 -20.25
CA ARG A 224 -10.06 12.28 -20.02
C ARG A 224 -8.55 12.47 -20.24
N ARG A 225 -8.15 13.08 -21.37
CA ARG A 225 -6.73 13.38 -21.64
C ARG A 225 -6.13 14.31 -20.60
N ILE A 226 -6.83 15.37 -20.22
CA ILE A 226 -6.38 16.31 -19.19
C ILE A 226 -6.24 15.59 -17.84
N ALA A 227 -7.20 14.75 -17.44
CA ALA A 227 -7.13 13.99 -16.18
C ALA A 227 -5.95 13.00 -16.18
N VAL A 228 -5.71 12.29 -17.28
CA VAL A 228 -4.55 11.39 -17.42
C VAL A 228 -3.25 12.19 -17.36
N ILE A 229 -3.11 13.24 -18.18
CA ILE A 229 -1.88 14.04 -18.27
C ILE A 229 -1.59 14.71 -16.93
N SER A 230 -2.60 15.32 -16.28
CA SER A 230 -2.43 15.94 -14.96
C SER A 230 -2.08 14.93 -13.88
N SER A 231 -2.69 13.75 -13.88
CA SER A 231 -2.36 12.70 -12.90
C SER A 231 -0.95 12.17 -13.14
N VAL A 232 -0.54 11.92 -14.38
CA VAL A 232 0.82 11.44 -14.73
C VAL A 232 1.86 12.50 -14.42
N MET A 233 1.59 13.76 -14.76
CA MET A 233 2.48 14.89 -14.48
C MET A 233 2.62 15.09 -12.97
N PHE A 234 1.53 15.04 -12.22
CA PHE A 234 1.55 15.08 -10.76
C PHE A 234 2.36 13.92 -10.20
N LEU A 235 2.07 12.69 -10.63
CA LEU A 235 2.78 11.48 -10.20
C LEU A 235 4.29 11.62 -10.42
N GLY A 236 4.70 12.07 -11.61
CA GLY A 236 6.10 12.30 -11.97
C GLY A 236 6.76 13.41 -11.15
N LEU A 237 6.17 14.61 -11.12
CA LEU A 237 6.69 15.75 -10.35
C LEU A 237 6.80 15.42 -8.87
N PHE A 238 5.83 14.69 -8.32
CA PHE A 238 5.79 14.33 -6.93
C PHE A 238 6.82 13.24 -6.58
N THR A 239 7.03 12.27 -7.47
CA THR A 239 8.12 11.29 -7.28
C THR A 239 9.49 11.96 -7.36
N ILE A 240 9.70 12.88 -8.30
CA ILE A 240 10.97 13.60 -8.44
C ILE A 240 11.18 14.53 -7.24
N GLY A 241 10.15 15.28 -6.84
CA GLY A 241 10.20 16.16 -5.68
C GLY A 241 10.38 15.41 -4.37
N GLY A 242 9.74 14.25 -4.21
CA GLY A 242 9.93 13.36 -3.07
C GLY A 242 11.34 12.78 -3.03
N ALA A 243 11.87 12.31 -4.16
CA ALA A 243 13.25 11.82 -4.24
C ALA A 243 14.26 12.93 -3.93
N TYR A 244 14.09 14.13 -4.48
CA TYR A 244 14.93 15.28 -4.16
C TYR A 244 14.84 15.65 -2.68
N TYR A 245 13.63 15.72 -2.12
CA TYR A 245 13.44 15.99 -0.70
C TYR A 245 14.16 14.95 0.15
N PHE A 246 13.97 13.66 -0.13
CA PHE A 246 14.60 12.59 0.65
C PHE A 246 16.12 12.49 0.50
N THR A 247 16.68 12.85 -0.67
CA THR A 247 18.13 12.74 -0.93
C THR A 247 18.90 14.00 -0.57
N SER A 248 18.25 15.17 -0.64
CA SER A 248 18.93 16.47 -0.56
C SER A 248 18.47 17.34 0.61
N VAL A 249 17.32 17.05 1.23
CA VAL A 249 16.70 17.90 2.26
C VAL A 249 16.40 17.13 3.55
N TYR A 250 15.97 15.89 3.44
CA TYR A 250 15.62 15.03 4.57
C TYR A 250 16.90 14.36 5.10
N SER A 251 17.48 14.95 6.13
CA SER A 251 18.26 14.17 7.09
C SER A 251 17.28 13.34 7.92
N LEU A 252 17.56 12.05 8.11
CA LEU A 252 16.77 11.21 9.01
C LEU A 252 16.74 11.90 10.39
N PRO A 253 15.55 12.25 10.93
CA PRO A 253 15.48 12.67 12.32
C PRO A 253 15.81 11.45 13.18
N GLY A 254 17.04 11.39 13.68
CA GLY A 254 17.51 10.38 14.64
C GLY A 254 18.61 9.42 14.16
N ASN A 255 19.33 9.67 13.06
CA ASN A 255 20.43 8.76 12.65
C ASN A 255 21.84 9.28 12.98
N ASP A 256 21.99 10.55 13.35
CA ASP A 256 23.30 11.10 13.69
C ASP A 256 23.45 11.35 15.20
N THR A 257 22.41 11.09 15.99
CA THR A 257 22.40 11.29 17.44
C THR A 257 22.11 10.03 18.22
N VAL A 258 22.97 9.70 19.19
CA VAL A 258 22.69 8.71 20.22
C VAL A 258 22.40 9.47 21.52
N GLU A 259 21.22 9.28 22.10
CA GLU A 259 20.90 9.88 23.40
C GLU A 259 21.72 9.18 24.50
N ILE A 260 22.51 9.96 25.25
CA ILE A 260 23.26 9.48 26.40
C ILE A 260 22.62 10.01 27.67
N TYR A 261 22.07 9.09 28.46
CA TYR A 261 21.31 9.40 29.66
C TYR A 261 21.48 8.29 30.71
N GLY A 262 21.03 8.58 31.94
CA GLY A 262 21.07 7.62 33.04
C GLY A 262 21.68 8.24 34.30
N HIS A 263 22.54 7.49 34.98
CA HIS A 263 23.20 7.94 36.20
C HIS A 263 24.49 8.72 35.91
N VAL A 264 24.35 9.82 35.17
CA VAL A 264 25.45 10.66 34.67
C VAL A 264 25.23 12.11 35.08
N GLU A 265 26.30 12.90 35.20
CA GLU A 265 26.20 14.32 35.55
C GLU A 265 25.63 15.13 34.38
N ASN A 266 26.04 14.81 33.13
CA ASN A 266 25.63 15.52 31.93
C ASN A 266 25.00 14.54 30.93
N SER A 267 23.66 14.50 30.88
CA SER A 267 22.96 13.83 29.78
C SER A 267 23.02 14.70 28.52
N TYR A 268 23.33 14.09 27.38
CA TYR A 268 23.51 14.81 26.12
C TYR A 268 23.21 13.92 24.90
N ASP A 269 22.94 14.56 23.77
CA ASP A 269 22.80 13.88 22.49
C ASP A 269 24.17 13.81 21.81
N PHE A 270 24.71 12.59 21.66
CA PHE A 270 26.00 12.34 21.02
C PHE A 270 25.89 12.40 19.50
N TYR A 271 26.57 13.36 18.89
CA TYR A 271 26.78 13.41 17.44
C TYR A 271 28.16 12.87 17.07
N TYR A 272 28.22 11.96 16.09
CA TYR A 272 29.51 11.35 15.67
C TYR A 272 30.53 12.40 15.22
N GLY A 273 30.08 13.48 14.57
CA GLY A 273 30.95 14.55 14.09
C GLY A 273 31.66 15.33 15.22
N ASP A 274 31.05 15.40 16.40
CA ASP A 274 31.55 16.23 17.53
C ASP A 274 32.79 15.65 18.20
N LEU A 275 33.05 14.35 18.01
CA LEU A 275 34.21 13.64 18.57
C LEU A 275 35.03 12.93 17.48
N SER A 276 34.87 13.35 16.22
CA SER A 276 35.56 12.74 15.07
C SER A 276 37.08 12.81 15.17
N GLU A 277 37.63 13.76 15.93
CA GLU A 277 39.06 13.86 16.21
C GLU A 277 39.61 12.74 17.11
N HIS A 278 38.74 11.99 17.78
CA HIS A 278 39.08 10.83 18.61
C HIS A 278 38.87 9.49 17.89
N GLU A 279 38.63 9.51 16.58
CA GLU A 279 38.39 8.31 15.79
C GLU A 279 39.65 7.44 15.72
N VAL A 280 39.51 6.16 16.10
CA VAL A 280 40.57 5.15 16.05
C VAL A 280 40.17 4.01 15.13
N THR A 281 41.17 3.31 14.60
CA THR A 281 40.95 2.09 13.82
C THR A 281 41.63 0.91 14.49
N ILE A 282 40.85 -0.07 14.90
CA ILE A 282 41.33 -1.30 15.52
C ILE A 282 41.16 -2.48 14.56
N ASN A 283 42.06 -3.47 14.65
CA ASN A 283 41.88 -4.74 13.97
C ASN A 283 41.33 -5.76 14.96
N ALA A 284 40.10 -6.21 14.76
CA ALA A 284 39.44 -7.12 15.67
C ALA A 284 38.67 -8.21 14.92
N GLU A 285 38.48 -9.35 15.55
CA GLU A 285 37.53 -10.38 15.12
C GLU A 285 36.26 -10.32 15.95
N LEU A 286 35.13 -10.74 15.37
CA LEU A 286 33.87 -10.87 16.10
C LEU A 286 33.62 -12.35 16.34
N ILE A 287 33.69 -12.77 17.60
CA ILE A 287 33.35 -14.13 18.05
C ILE A 287 32.06 -14.04 18.85
N GLY A 288 30.92 -14.19 18.17
CA GLY A 288 29.60 -14.30 18.79
C GLY A 288 29.21 -15.76 19.04
N SER A 289 28.12 -15.97 19.80
CA SER A 289 27.62 -17.31 20.14
C SER A 289 27.20 -18.16 18.92
N VAL A 290 26.85 -17.51 17.80
CA VAL A 290 26.44 -18.14 16.54
C VAL A 290 27.06 -17.51 15.29
N THR A 291 27.85 -16.43 15.46
CA THR A 291 28.38 -15.61 14.36
C THR A 291 29.88 -15.46 14.55
N TYR A 292 30.66 -15.81 13.53
CA TYR A 292 32.09 -15.55 13.49
C TYR A 292 32.41 -14.64 12.30
N VAL A 293 33.12 -13.55 12.56
CA VAL A 293 33.65 -12.65 11.53
C VAL A 293 35.15 -12.59 11.70
N SER A 294 35.88 -13.01 10.65
CA SER A 294 37.34 -12.97 10.61
C SER A 294 37.89 -11.56 10.91
N PRO A 295 39.13 -11.47 11.43
CA PRO A 295 39.77 -10.20 11.75
C PRO A 295 39.67 -9.18 10.61
N ARG A 296 39.13 -8.01 10.92
CA ARG A 296 39.02 -6.87 10.00
C ARG A 296 39.16 -5.56 10.76
N ASN A 297 39.41 -4.49 10.01
CA ASN A 297 39.52 -3.16 10.59
C ASN A 297 38.12 -2.61 10.92
N TYR A 298 37.96 -2.12 12.14
CA TYR A 298 36.82 -1.36 12.61
C TYR A 298 37.29 0.05 12.94
N THR A 299 36.58 1.04 12.41
CA THR A 299 36.85 2.46 12.63
C THR A 299 35.68 3.04 13.42
N GLY A 300 35.99 3.76 14.50
CA GLY A 300 34.98 4.29 15.40
C GLY A 300 35.58 5.18 16.49
N ILE A 301 34.72 5.85 17.24
CA ILE A 301 35.10 6.62 18.43
C ILE A 301 35.07 5.66 19.64
N PRO A 302 36.13 5.63 20.48
CA PRO A 302 36.16 4.79 21.68
C PRO A 302 35.00 5.12 22.63
N LEU A 303 34.36 4.08 23.15
CA LEU A 303 33.23 4.22 24.08
C LEU A 303 33.66 4.91 25.39
N SER A 304 34.92 4.79 25.78
CA SER A 304 35.52 5.48 26.93
C SER A 304 35.44 7.00 26.82
N ILE A 305 35.69 7.56 25.63
CA ILE A 305 35.59 9.00 25.36
C ILE A 305 34.14 9.44 25.43
N VAL A 306 33.24 8.71 24.77
CA VAL A 306 31.80 9.00 24.72
C VAL A 306 31.18 9.00 26.12
N VAL A 307 31.46 7.97 26.93
CA VAL A 307 30.98 7.87 28.31
C VAL A 307 31.65 8.91 29.21
N GLY A 308 32.93 9.21 28.98
CA GLY A 308 33.69 10.21 29.73
C GLY A 308 33.10 11.61 29.64
N VAL A 309 32.58 12.01 28.49
CA VAL A 309 31.90 13.32 28.31
C VAL A 309 30.65 13.44 29.19
N ALA A 310 29.92 12.34 29.40
CA ALA A 310 28.73 12.33 30.25
C ALA A 310 29.05 12.46 31.75
N ASN A 311 30.29 12.15 32.15
CA ASN A 311 30.76 12.07 33.54
C ASN A 311 29.85 11.21 34.45
N PRO A 312 30.02 9.88 34.45
CA PRO A 312 29.21 8.97 35.27
C PRO A 312 29.29 9.29 36.76
N LEU A 313 28.15 9.26 37.46
CA LEU A 313 28.09 9.52 38.90
C LEU A 313 28.58 8.30 39.70
N ASP A 314 29.06 8.56 40.93
CA ASP A 314 29.49 7.53 41.87
C ASP A 314 28.38 6.48 42.10
N GLY A 315 28.71 5.20 41.94
CA GLY A 315 27.76 4.09 42.01
C GLY A 315 27.25 3.59 40.66
N SER A 316 27.71 4.16 39.54
CA SER A 316 27.47 3.62 38.20
C SER A 316 28.31 2.37 37.93
N GLU A 317 27.68 1.25 37.57
CA GLU A 317 28.38 -0.04 37.38
C GLU A 317 28.42 -0.52 35.91
N SER A 318 27.45 -0.12 35.09
CA SER A 318 27.27 -0.68 33.74
C SER A 318 26.79 0.33 32.71
N VAL A 319 27.17 0.13 31.46
CA VAL A 319 26.68 0.87 30.29
C VAL A 319 25.80 -0.06 29.44
N VAL A 320 24.61 0.41 29.07
CA VAL A 320 23.67 -0.35 28.23
C VAL A 320 23.55 0.33 26.87
N VAL A 321 23.93 -0.38 25.80
CA VAL A 321 23.82 0.09 24.42
C VAL A 321 22.59 -0.53 23.80
N SER A 322 21.59 0.28 23.43
CA SER A 322 20.32 -0.19 22.85
C SER A 322 20.21 0.24 21.39
N ALA A 323 19.91 -0.69 20.51
CA ALA A 323 19.68 -0.46 19.09
C ALA A 323 18.19 -0.17 18.80
N ASN A 324 17.92 0.50 17.68
CA ASN A 324 16.56 0.86 17.24
C ASN A 324 15.67 -0.35 16.93
N ASP A 325 16.26 -1.55 16.79
CA ASP A 325 15.54 -2.81 16.58
C ASP A 325 15.14 -3.50 17.89
N GLY A 326 15.48 -2.91 19.05
CA GLY A 326 15.12 -3.40 20.39
C GLY A 326 16.14 -4.34 21.02
N TYR A 327 17.28 -4.61 20.37
CA TYR A 327 18.37 -5.35 21.01
C TYR A 327 19.22 -4.44 21.90
N SER A 328 19.69 -4.98 23.03
CA SER A 328 20.57 -4.28 23.95
C SER A 328 21.79 -5.12 24.33
N ALA A 329 22.96 -4.50 24.38
CA ALA A 329 24.18 -5.06 24.93
C ALA A 329 24.55 -4.34 26.24
N VAL A 330 25.06 -5.09 27.22
CA VAL A 330 25.47 -4.54 28.53
C VAL A 330 26.97 -4.73 28.69
N PHE A 331 27.65 -3.66 29.05
CA PHE A 331 29.10 -3.60 29.29
C PHE A 331 29.37 -3.13 30.71
N GLN A 332 30.42 -3.65 31.35
CA GLN A 332 30.82 -3.14 32.66
C GLN A 332 31.54 -1.80 32.48
N LEU A 333 31.21 -0.82 33.33
CA LEU A 333 31.79 0.51 33.23
C LEU A 333 33.31 0.49 33.46
N SER A 334 33.78 -0.39 34.36
CA SER A 334 35.21 -0.58 34.62
C SER A 334 35.97 -1.06 33.39
N ASP A 335 35.38 -1.93 32.58
CA ASP A 335 36.03 -2.48 31.39
C ASP A 335 36.17 -1.40 30.32
N ILE A 336 35.17 -0.51 30.20
CA ILE A 336 35.18 0.61 29.25
C ILE A 336 36.20 1.69 29.66
N ILE A 337 36.24 2.08 30.93
CA ILE A 337 37.13 3.16 31.40
C ILE A 337 38.60 2.76 31.34
N ASN A 338 38.90 1.48 31.57
CA ASN A 338 40.26 0.95 31.52
C ASN A 338 40.64 0.42 30.12
N ASP A 339 39.79 0.63 29.10
CA ASP A 339 40.10 0.21 27.74
C ASP A 339 41.02 1.23 27.07
N ASP A 340 42.28 0.82 26.86
CA ASP A 340 43.33 1.62 26.24
C ASP A 340 43.39 1.42 24.70
N GLN A 341 42.48 0.62 24.12
CA GLN A 341 42.46 0.26 22.69
C GLN A 341 41.28 0.85 21.91
#